data_AF-D8J2S6-F1
#
_entry.id   AF-D8J2S6-F1
#
_cell.length_a   1.000
_cell.length_b   1.000
_cell.length_c   1.000
_cell.angle_alpha   90.00
_cell.angle_beta   90.00
_cell.angle_gamma   90.00
#
_symmetry.space_group_name_H-M   'P 1'
#
loop_
_entity.id
_entity.type
_entity.pdbx_description
1 polymer ?
#
loop_
_entity_poly.entity_id
_entity_poly.type
_entity_poly.pdbx_seq_one_letter_code
_entity_poly.pdbx_strand_id
1 'polypeptide(L)'
;MADLARFDRSATTVLVLVVDLAIVAAQLSYGLITHGTDPLADPFYTVETVAPFLLGWLLAAPMLGVYTARVRSSLVETLLSVGLAWIVAALIGVGLRATPWLVGGAPPAFVLVTVATGLATLLPWRVLVVALARLRS
;
A
#
# COMPACT_ATOMS: atom_id res chain seq x y z
N MET A 1 29.19 -4.64 9.82
CA MET A 1 28.04 -4.08 10.56
C MET A 1 26.84 -4.13 9.63
N ALA A 2 25.82 -4.93 9.96
CA ALA A 2 24.59 -4.94 9.17
C ALA A 2 23.92 -3.57 9.31
N ASP A 3 23.63 -2.94 8.18
CA ASP A 3 22.91 -1.66 8.16
C ASP A 3 21.52 -1.88 8.77
N LEU A 4 21.27 -1.24 9.92
CA LEU A 4 19.99 -1.32 10.65
C LEU A 4 18.92 -0.42 10.02
N ALA A 5 19.24 0.29 8.94
CA ALA A 5 18.31 1.17 8.27
C ALA A 5 17.11 0.39 7.70
N ARG A 6 15.91 0.77 8.12
CA ARG A 6 14.64 0.19 7.65
C ARG A 6 14.26 0.63 6.22
N PHE A 7 15.04 1.52 5.62
CA PHE A 7 14.89 2.03 4.26
C PHE A 7 16.19 2.66 3.77
N ASP A 8 16.43 2.65 2.46
CA ASP A 8 17.58 3.39 1.89
C ASP A 8 17.21 4.82 1.57
N ARG A 9 18.14 5.75 1.81
CA ARG A 9 18.00 7.15 1.39
C ARG A 9 18.39 7.28 -0.08
N SER A 10 17.43 7.15 -1.00
CA SER A 10 17.65 7.31 -2.43
C SER A 10 16.45 7.93 -3.13
N ALA A 11 16.67 8.61 -4.26
CA ALA A 11 15.58 9.10 -5.11
C ALA A 11 14.66 7.96 -5.58
N THR A 12 15.23 6.78 -5.83
CA THR A 12 14.48 5.56 -6.15
C THR A 12 13.53 5.18 -5.02
N THR A 13 13.98 5.23 -3.76
CA THR A 13 13.12 4.96 -2.60
C THR A 13 11.94 5.92 -2.55
N VAL A 14 12.19 7.23 -2.74
CA VAL A 14 11.13 8.25 -2.73
C VAL A 14 10.13 8.02 -3.86
N LEU A 15 10.62 7.77 -5.08
CA LEU A 15 9.77 7.48 -6.24
C LEU A 15 8.88 6.27 -5.97
N VAL A 16 9.46 5.17 -5.50
CA VAL A 16 8.71 3.94 -5.21
C VAL A 16 7.67 4.17 -4.13
N LEU A 17 8.01 4.86 -3.03
CA LEU A 17 7.05 5.25 -2.00
C LEU A 17 5.88 6.05 -2.58
N VAL A 18 6.16 7.07 -3.39
CA VAL A 18 5.12 7.91 -3.99
C VAL A 18 4.20 7.09 -4.90
N VAL A 19 4.75 6.19 -5.71
CA VAL A 19 3.94 5.32 -6.58
C VAL A 19 3.13 4.33 -5.75
N ASP A 20 3.69 3.76 -4.68
CA ASP A 20 2.94 2.87 -3.78
C ASP A 20 1.74 3.61 -3.14
N LEU A 21 1.94 4.83 -2.65
CA LEU A 21 0.86 5.67 -2.10
C LEU A 21 -0.19 6.01 -3.16
N ALA A 22 0.24 6.34 -4.38
CA ALA A 22 -0.66 6.62 -5.49
C ALA A 22 -1.49 5.39 -5.88
N ILE A 23 -0.89 4.20 -5.92
CA ILE A 23 -1.60 2.94 -6.17
C ILE A 23 -2.66 2.69 -5.09
N VAL A 24 -2.29 2.81 -3.82
CA VAL A 24 -3.23 2.61 -2.69
C VAL A 24 -4.40 3.60 -2.76
N ALA A 25 -4.12 4.88 -3.01
CA ALA A 25 -5.17 5.90 -3.15
C ALA A 25 -6.06 5.64 -4.37
N ALA A 26 -5.47 5.29 -5.52
CA ALA A 26 -6.19 5.05 -6.77
C ALA A 26 -7.14 3.85 -6.66
N GLN A 27 -6.69 2.72 -6.10
CA GLN A 27 -7.57 1.54 -6.02
C GLN A 27 -8.77 1.77 -5.09
N LEU A 28 -8.60 2.49 -3.98
CA LEU A 28 -9.67 2.76 -3.04
C LEU A 28 -10.66 3.77 -3.63
N SER A 29 -10.15 4.79 -4.31
CA SER A 29 -10.98 5.75 -5.06
C SER A 29 -11.74 5.07 -6.20
N TYR A 30 -11.11 4.11 -6.88
CA TYR A 30 -11.80 3.28 -7.88
C TYR A 30 -12.91 2.44 -7.25
N GLY A 31 -12.67 1.86 -6.07
CA GLY A 31 -13.70 1.18 -5.29
C GLY A 31 -14.93 2.06 -5.02
N LEU A 32 -14.73 3.32 -4.62
CA LEU A 32 -15.81 4.29 -4.44
C LEU A 32 -16.64 4.47 -5.72
N ILE A 33 -15.98 4.64 -6.87
CA ILE A 33 -16.64 4.78 -8.17
C ILE A 33 -17.49 3.54 -8.49
N THR A 34 -16.95 2.34 -8.24
CA THR A 34 -17.70 1.09 -8.49
C THR A 34 -18.94 0.92 -7.59
N HIS A 35 -18.97 1.64 -6.46
CA HIS A 35 -20.10 1.67 -5.55
C HIS A 35 -21.01 2.91 -5.73
N GLY A 36 -20.81 3.68 -6.82
CA GLY A 36 -21.66 4.82 -7.18
C GLY A 36 -21.32 6.12 -6.43
N THR A 37 -20.18 6.17 -5.76
CA THR A 37 -19.68 7.38 -5.10
C THR A 37 -18.61 8.05 -5.97
N ASP A 38 -18.85 9.30 -6.38
CA ASP A 38 -17.83 10.12 -7.05
C ASP A 38 -16.85 10.67 -6.00
N PRO A 39 -15.55 10.31 -6.06
CA PRO A 39 -14.57 10.76 -5.07
C PRO A 39 -14.33 12.26 -5.04
N LEU A 40 -14.59 12.97 -6.15
CA LEU A 40 -14.42 14.42 -6.24
C LEU A 40 -15.66 15.17 -5.76
N ALA A 41 -16.84 14.55 -5.88
CA ALA A 41 -18.09 15.12 -5.38
C ALA A 41 -18.23 14.95 -3.85
N ASP A 42 -17.66 13.88 -3.28
CA ASP A 42 -17.59 13.66 -1.82
C ASP A 42 -16.13 13.51 -1.34
N PRO A 43 -15.38 14.62 -1.26
CA PRO A 43 -13.97 14.58 -0.91
C PRO A 43 -13.73 14.18 0.55
N PHE A 44 -14.67 14.48 1.46
CA PHE A 44 -14.53 14.11 2.87
C PHE A 44 -14.68 12.60 3.05
N TYR A 45 -15.72 11.98 2.48
CA TYR A 45 -15.86 10.53 2.53
C TYR A 45 -14.71 9.81 1.83
N THR A 46 -14.18 10.39 0.75
CA THR A 46 -12.99 9.87 0.07
C THR A 46 -11.77 9.88 0.97
N VAL A 47 -11.50 10.99 1.66
CA VAL A 47 -10.38 11.09 2.61
C VAL A 47 -10.55 10.11 3.76
N GLU A 48 -11.75 9.99 4.35
CA GLU A 48 -12.03 9.02 5.41
C GLU A 48 -11.89 7.57 4.94
N THR A 49 -12.08 7.31 3.64
CA THR A 49 -11.89 6.00 3.03
C THR A 49 -10.42 5.70 2.78
N VAL A 50 -9.66 6.65 2.25
CA VAL A 50 -8.30 6.43 1.76
C VAL A 50 -7.24 6.59 2.86
N ALA A 51 -7.34 7.64 3.68
CA ALA A 51 -6.31 8.02 4.65
C ALA A 51 -5.94 6.89 5.65
N PRO A 52 -6.88 6.09 6.19
CA PRO A 52 -6.54 4.99 7.09
C PRO A 52 -5.58 3.96 6.47
N PHE A 53 -5.73 3.67 5.18
CA PHE A 53 -4.89 2.70 4.47
C PHE A 53 -3.54 3.27 4.10
N LEU A 54 -3.48 4.56 3.74
CA LEU A 54 -2.21 5.26 3.54
C LEU A 54 -1.41 5.29 4.84
N LEU A 55 -2.06 5.57 5.97
CA LEU A 55 -1.43 5.50 7.28
C LEU A 55 -0.93 4.08 7.59
N GLY A 56 -1.78 3.08 7.38
CA GLY A 56 -1.40 1.67 7.53
C GLY A 56 -0.17 1.31 6.71
N TRP A 57 -0.10 1.77 5.45
CA TRP A 57 1.04 1.53 4.56
C TRP A 57 2.31 2.23 5.04
N LEU A 58 2.20 3.51 5.41
CA LEU A 58 3.31 4.33 5.93
C LEU A 58 3.90 3.75 7.23
N LEU A 59 3.11 3.00 8.01
CA LEU A 59 3.59 2.28 9.18
C LEU A 59 4.16 0.90 8.83
N ALA A 60 3.39 0.07 8.13
CA ALA A 60 3.74 -1.32 7.89
C ALA A 60 4.92 -1.50 6.94
N ALA A 61 4.96 -0.75 5.83
CA ALA A 61 5.98 -0.90 4.80
C ALA A 61 7.42 -0.67 5.31
N PRO A 62 7.75 0.42 6.02
CA PRO A 62 9.09 0.58 6.58
C PRO A 62 9.39 -0.44 7.69
N MET A 63 8.40 -0.82 8.51
CA MET A 63 8.62 -1.83 9.56
C MET A 63 9.03 -3.19 8.98
N LEU A 64 8.50 -3.54 7.80
CA LEU A 64 8.80 -4.78 7.09
C LEU A 64 9.93 -4.66 6.07
N GLY A 65 10.62 -3.51 6.03
CA GLY A 65 11.81 -3.31 5.21
C GLY A 65 11.53 -3.17 3.71
N VAL A 66 10.28 -2.86 3.33
CA VAL A 66 9.83 -2.72 1.94
C VAL A 66 10.74 -1.79 1.14
N TYR A 67 11.33 -0.78 1.77
CA TYR A 67 12.14 0.25 1.11
C TYR A 67 13.66 0.04 1.20
N THR A 68 14.11 -1.16 1.56
CA THR A 68 15.53 -1.53 1.62
C THR A 68 16.06 -2.03 0.27
N ALA A 69 17.37 -1.89 0.05
CA ALA A 69 18.01 -2.30 -1.20
C ALA A 69 17.89 -3.81 -1.40
N ARG A 70 18.03 -4.57 -0.31
CA ARG A 70 17.91 -6.02 -0.24
C ARG A 70 16.55 -6.50 -0.78
N VAL A 71 15.47 -5.90 -0.30
CA VAL A 71 14.12 -6.24 -0.77
C VAL A 71 13.99 -5.91 -2.26
N ARG A 72 14.47 -4.74 -2.72
CA ARG A 72 14.39 -4.35 -4.14
C ARG A 72 15.24 -5.18 -5.11
N SER A 73 16.24 -5.93 -4.64
CA SER A 73 17.08 -6.77 -5.50
C SER A 73 16.61 -8.24 -5.55
N SER A 74 15.79 -8.66 -4.58
CA SER A 74 15.28 -10.03 -4.47
C SER A 74 13.77 -10.10 -4.76
N LEU A 75 13.39 -10.87 -5.79
CA LEU A 75 11.98 -11.07 -6.15
C LEU A 75 11.19 -11.71 -4.99
N VAL A 76 11.73 -12.75 -4.37
CA VAL A 76 11.07 -13.47 -3.27
C VAL A 76 10.88 -12.55 -2.06
N GLU A 77 11.92 -11.81 -1.67
CA GLU A 77 11.81 -10.90 -0.53
C GLU A 77 10.87 -9.72 -0.83
N THR A 78 10.85 -9.23 -2.07
CA THR A 78 9.87 -8.24 -2.53
C THR A 78 8.45 -8.76 -2.34
N LEU A 79 8.14 -9.94 -2.88
CA LEU A 79 6.78 -10.49 -2.82
C LEU A 79 6.32 -10.71 -1.37
N LEU A 80 7.19 -11.27 -0.53
CA LEU A 80 6.88 -11.52 0.89
C LEU A 80 6.73 -10.22 1.69
N SER A 81 7.69 -9.31 1.60
CA SER A 81 7.70 -8.07 2.37
C SER A 81 6.55 -7.14 1.98
N VAL A 82 6.33 -6.93 0.67
CA VAL A 82 5.23 -6.09 0.15
C VAL A 82 3.88 -6.72 0.45
N GLY A 83 3.74 -8.03 0.23
CA GLY A 83 2.49 -8.74 0.48
C GLY A 83 2.09 -8.67 1.95
N LEU A 84 3.03 -8.97 2.86
CA LEU A 84 2.77 -8.87 4.30
C LEU A 84 2.51 -7.43 4.74
N ALA A 85 3.25 -6.46 4.20
CA ALA A 85 3.04 -5.04 4.51
C ALA A 85 1.65 -4.56 4.08
N TRP A 86 1.19 -4.98 2.91
CA TRP A 86 -0.15 -4.64 2.45
C TRP A 86 -1.23 -5.26 3.32
N ILE A 87 -1.09 -6.54 3.69
CA ILE A 87 -2.05 -7.21 4.57
C ILE A 87 -2.15 -6.47 5.91
N VAL A 88 -1.01 -6.16 6.54
CA VAL A 88 -0.99 -5.40 7.80
C VAL A 88 -1.59 -4.00 7.62
N ALA A 89 -1.22 -3.29 6.56
CA ALA A 89 -1.76 -1.96 6.25
C ALA A 89 -3.29 -1.99 6.03
N ALA A 90 -3.79 -2.97 5.29
CA ALA A 90 -5.21 -3.17 5.04
C ALA A 90 -5.97 -3.44 6.33
N LEU A 91 -5.43 -4.28 7.22
CA LEU A 91 -6.03 -4.55 8.52
C LEU A 91 -6.05 -3.32 9.42
N ILE A 92 -5.00 -2.48 9.38
CA ILE A 92 -5.00 -1.18 10.08
C ILE A 92 -6.09 -0.27 9.51
N GLY A 93 -6.16 -0.11 8.19
CA GLY A 93 -7.14 0.76 7.54
C GLY A 93 -8.59 0.32 7.81
N VAL A 94 -8.87 -0.97 7.69
CA VAL A 94 -10.16 -1.59 8.03
C VAL A 94 -10.47 -1.39 9.52
N GLY A 95 -9.52 -1.65 10.42
CA GLY A 95 -9.71 -1.53 11.86
C GLY A 95 -10.05 -0.10 12.27
N LEU A 96 -9.38 0.90 11.68
CA LEU A 96 -9.70 2.31 11.88
C LEU A 96 -11.11 2.65 11.37
N ARG A 97 -11.48 2.16 10.18
CA ARG A 97 -12.82 2.37 9.59
C ARG A 97 -13.94 1.63 10.32
N ALA A 98 -13.61 0.62 11.12
CA ALA A 98 -14.56 -0.06 12.00
C ALA A 98 -14.91 0.75 13.25
N THR A 99 -14.20 1.86 13.53
CA THR A 99 -14.48 2.71 14.68
C THR A 99 -15.65 3.67 14.43
N PRO A 100 -16.31 4.20 15.48
CA PRO A 100 -17.36 5.20 15.33
C PRO A 100 -16.88 6.55 14.75
N TRP A 101 -15.56 6.75 14.62
CA TRP A 101 -14.96 8.02 14.23
C TRP A 101 -14.83 8.20 12.70
N LEU A 102 -15.00 7.13 11.92
CA LEU A 102 -14.84 7.15 10.47
C LEU A 102 -16.05 6.50 9.79
N VAL A 103 -16.56 7.12 8.73
CA VAL A 103 -17.76 6.62 8.04
C VAL A 103 -17.42 5.45 7.11
N GLY A 104 -18.26 4.41 7.14
CA GLY A 104 -18.31 3.35 6.12
C GLY A 104 -17.95 1.94 6.59
N GLY A 105 -17.50 1.76 7.83
CA GLY A 105 -17.39 0.45 8.47
C GLY A 105 -16.39 -0.52 7.82
N ALA A 106 -16.51 -1.80 8.20
CA ALA A 106 -15.57 -2.86 7.86
C ALA A 106 -16.27 -4.20 7.55
N PRO A 107 -17.16 -4.28 6.54
CA PRO A 107 -17.80 -5.55 6.21
C PRO A 107 -16.75 -6.57 5.74
N PRO A 108 -16.90 -7.88 6.03
CA PRO A 108 -15.90 -8.90 5.68
C PRO A 108 -15.53 -8.93 4.19
N ALA A 109 -16.50 -8.69 3.30
CA ALA A 109 -16.27 -8.59 1.86
C ALA A 109 -15.33 -7.42 1.50
N PHE A 110 -15.46 -6.27 2.17
CA PHE A 110 -14.58 -5.12 1.95
C PHE A 110 -13.14 -5.45 2.35
N VAL A 111 -12.93 -6.17 3.45
CA VAL A 111 -11.60 -6.63 3.86
C VAL A 111 -10.97 -7.52 2.78
N LEU A 112 -11.71 -8.53 2.31
CA LEU A 112 -11.21 -9.49 1.33
C LEU A 112 -10.88 -8.82 -0.01
N VAL A 113 -11.79 -7.97 -0.52
CA VAL A 113 -11.59 -7.25 -1.78
C VAL A 113 -10.43 -6.25 -1.66
N THR A 114 -10.33 -5.51 -0.55
CA THR A 114 -9.24 -4.55 -0.33
C THR A 114 -7.88 -5.26 -0.28
N VAL A 115 -7.78 -6.36 0.46
CA VAL A 115 -6.55 -7.17 0.49
C VAL A 115 -6.21 -7.68 -0.90
N ALA A 116 -7.16 -8.31 -1.59
CA ALA A 116 -6.93 -8.92 -2.91
C ALA A 116 -6.53 -7.88 -3.97
N THR A 117 -7.24 -6.76 -4.07
CA THR A 117 -6.96 -5.70 -5.04
C THR A 117 -5.62 -5.02 -4.79
N GLY A 118 -5.25 -4.79 -3.52
CA GLY A 118 -3.94 -4.20 -3.22
C GLY A 118 -2.80 -5.17 -3.50
N LEU A 119 -2.94 -6.47 -3.26
CA LEU A 119 -1.95 -7.46 -3.70
C LEU A 119 -1.84 -7.48 -5.23
N ALA A 120 -2.98 -7.46 -5.92
CA ALA A 120 -3.05 -7.49 -7.38
C ALA A 120 -2.49 -6.24 -8.06
N THR A 121 -2.38 -5.11 -7.35
CA THR A 121 -1.85 -3.84 -7.89
C THR A 121 -0.41 -3.58 -7.43
N LEU A 122 -0.13 -3.72 -6.13
CA LEU A 122 1.20 -3.48 -5.57
C LEU A 122 2.21 -4.53 -6.02
N LEU A 123 1.87 -5.83 -6.00
CA LEU A 123 2.86 -6.86 -6.34
C LEU A 123 3.38 -6.73 -7.78
N PRO A 124 2.54 -6.58 -8.83
CA PRO A 124 3.04 -6.40 -10.18
C PRO A 124 3.92 -5.16 -10.36
N TRP A 125 3.54 -4.03 -9.74
CA TRP A 125 4.37 -2.82 -9.73
C TRP A 125 5.75 -3.10 -9.12
N ARG A 126 5.80 -3.81 -8.00
CA ARG A 126 7.04 -4.08 -7.28
C ARG A 126 7.91 -5.09 -8.03
N VAL A 127 7.31 -6.07 -8.71
CA VAL A 127 8.01 -6.95 -9.66
C VAL A 127 8.66 -6.16 -10.79
N LEU A 128 7.95 -5.18 -11.36
CA LEU A 128 8.50 -4.28 -12.37
C LEU A 128 9.71 -3.50 -11.83
N VAL A 129 9.64 -2.98 -10.61
CA VAL A 129 10.78 -2.29 -9.96
C VAL A 129 12.00 -3.21 -9.85
N VAL A 130 11.82 -4.47 -9.42
CA VAL A 130 12.92 -5.46 -9.34
C VAL A 130 13.49 -5.72 -10.74
N ALA A 131 12.64 -5.90 -11.75
CA ALA A 131 13.08 -6.14 -13.12
C ALA A 131 13.90 -4.96 -13.67
N LEU A 132 13.43 -3.72 -13.48
CA LEU A 132 14.13 -2.52 -13.90
C LEU A 132 15.47 -2.34 -13.19
N ALA A 133 15.58 -2.72 -11.91
CA ALA A 133 16.84 -2.69 -11.17
C ALA A 133 17.87 -3.66 -11.76
N ARG A 134 17.45 -4.86 -12.19
CA ARG A 134 18.31 -5.87 -12.82
C ARG A 134 18.80 -5.47 -14.22
N LEU A 135 18.04 -4.65 -14.94
CA LEU A 135 18.47 -4.14 -16.26
C LEU A 135 19.57 -3.07 -16.16
N ARG A 136 19.78 -2.50 -14.97
CA ARG A 136 20.77 -1.44 -14.71
C ARG A 136 22.04 -1.95 -14.02
N SER A 137 22.10 -3.24 -13.68
CA SER A 137 23.24 -3.91 -13.06
C SER A 137 24.03 -4.70 -14.09
#